data_AF-A0A2D0L755-F1
#
_entry.id   AF-A0A2D0L755-F1
#
_cell.length_a   1.000
_cell.length_b   1.000
_cell.length_c   1.000
_cell.angle_alpha   90.00
_cell.angle_beta   90.00
_cell.angle_gamma   90.00
#
_symmetry.space_group_name_H-M   'P 1'
#
loop_
_entity.id
_entity.type
_entity.pdbx_description
1 polymer ?
#
loop_
_entity_poly.entity_id
_entity_poly.type
_entity_poly.pdbx_seq_one_letter_code
_entity_poly.pdbx_strand_id
1 'polypeptide(L)' 'MDIEVKDSNGALLNDGDSVQVIKDLKVKGTSKTLKRGTLIKNIRLTHREDEIECNADKIKGLVLKTCFLKKIG' A
#
# COMPACT_ATOMS: atom_id res chain seq x y z
N MET A 1 -1.71 21.39 6.82
CA MET A 1 -2.21 20.92 5.51
C MET A 1 -2.25 19.42 5.60
N ASP A 2 -3.43 18.85 5.81
CA ASP A 2 -3.61 17.41 5.89
C ASP A 2 -3.45 16.82 4.49
N ILE A 3 -2.57 15.83 4.36
CA ILE A 3 -2.30 15.16 3.08
C ILE A 3 -3.39 14.10 2.90
N GLU A 4 -4.26 14.30 1.91
CA GLU A 4 -5.27 13.30 1.56
C GLU A 4 -4.64 12.15 0.77
N VAL A 5 -4.41 11.03 1.43
CA VAL A 5 -3.92 9.81 0.78
C VAL A 5 -5.12 9.01 0.25
N LYS A 6 -5.12 8.72 -1.06
CA LYS A 6 -6.21 7.99 -1.73
C LYS A 6 -5.71 6.73 -2.42
N ASP A 7 -6.52 5.68 -2.42
CA ASP A 7 -6.27 4.44 -3.15
C ASP A 7 -6.48 4.62 -4.68
N SER A 8 -6.29 3.54 -5.44
CA SER A 8 -6.51 3.52 -6.89
C SER A 8 -7.94 3.84 -7.36
N ASN A 9 -8.94 3.76 -6.49
CA ASN A 9 -10.34 4.08 -6.79
C ASN A 9 -10.76 5.44 -6.20
N GLY A 10 -9.84 6.20 -5.60
CA GLY A 10 -10.12 7.49 -4.96
C GLY A 10 -10.65 7.38 -3.53
N ALA A 11 -10.63 6.20 -2.90
CA ALA A 11 -11.05 6.02 -1.52
C ALA A 11 -9.97 6.54 -0.56
N LEU A 12 -10.38 7.31 0.46
CA LEU A 12 -9.47 7.82 1.49
C LEU A 12 -8.89 6.68 2.33
N LEU A 13 -7.56 6.71 2.45
CA LEU A 13 -6.77 5.81 3.30
C LEU A 13 -6.44 6.51 4.62
N ASN A 14 -6.42 5.73 5.70
CA ASN A 14 -6.02 6.16 7.04
C ASN A 14 -5.02 5.16 7.62
N ASP A 15 -4.27 5.58 8.63
CA ASP A 15 -3.44 4.68 9.41
C ASP A 15 -4.28 3.55 10.01
N GLY A 16 -3.77 2.32 9.91
CA GLY A 16 -4.46 1.12 10.37
C GLY A 16 -5.35 0.45 9.31
N ASP A 17 -5.64 1.10 8.18
CA ASP A 17 -6.47 0.52 7.13
C ASP A 17 -5.87 -0.79 6.56
N SER A 18 -6.74 -1.56 5.91
CA SER A 18 -6.34 -2.71 5.10
C SER A 18 -6.46 -2.36 3.61
N VAL A 19 -5.50 -2.81 2.82
CA VAL A 19 -5.46 -2.60 1.37
C VAL A 19 -5.08 -3.88 0.64
N GLN A 20 -5.48 -3.98 -0.62
CA GLN A 20 -5.15 -5.09 -1.49
C GLN A 20 -4.41 -4.59 -2.72
N VAL A 21 -3.39 -5.34 -3.15
CA VAL A 21 -2.64 -5.01 -4.36
C VAL A 21 -3.46 -5.37 -5.60
N ILE A 22 -3.65 -4.41 -6.51
CA ILE A 22 -4.52 -4.60 -7.68
C ILE A 22 -3.81 -5.23 -8.89
N LYS A 23 -2.48 -5.37 -8.85
CA LYS A 23 -1.65 -6.00 -9.88
C LYS A 23 -0.36 -6.59 -9.28
N ASP A 24 0.38 -7.35 -10.08
CA ASP A 24 1.69 -7.85 -9.64
C ASP A 24 2.70 -6.70 -9.57
N LEU A 25 3.40 -6.58 -8.44
CA LEU A 25 4.44 -5.56 -8.21
C LEU A 25 5.76 -6.25 -7.89
N LYS A 26 6.80 -5.94 -8.67
CA LYS A 26 8.16 -6.37 -8.35
C LYS A 26 8.73 -5.49 -7.25
N VAL A 27 9.16 -6.10 -6.15
CA VAL A 27 9.74 -5.36 -5.02
C VAL A 27 11.20 -5.04 -5.34
N LYS A 28 11.54 -3.75 -5.37
CA LYS A 28 12.91 -3.30 -5.60
C LYS A 28 13.85 -3.86 -4.52
N GLY A 29 15.06 -4.25 -4.91
CA GLY A 29 16.06 -4.83 -4.00
C GLY A 29 15.82 -6.31 -3.65
N THR A 30 14.78 -6.95 -4.18
CA THR A 30 14.54 -8.39 -3.99
C THR A 30 14.14 -9.07 -5.29
N SER A 31 14.25 -10.40 -5.35
CA SER A 31 13.66 -11.22 -6.42
C SER A 31 12.17 -11.50 -6.20
N LYS A 32 11.58 -11.00 -5.09
CA LYS A 32 10.18 -11.26 -4.74
C LYS A 32 9.23 -10.37 -5.55
N THR A 33 8.11 -10.96 -5.94
CA THR A 33 6.98 -10.27 -6.55
C THR A 33 5.81 -10.31 -5.58
N LEU A 34 5.27 -9.14 -5.27
CA LEU A 34 4.04 -9.00 -4.52
C LEU A 34 2.88 -9.24 -5.49
N LYS A 35 2.14 -10.32 -5.27
CA LYS A 35 1.11 -10.77 -6.22
C LYS A 35 -0.16 -9.95 -6.11
N ARG A 36 -0.85 -9.78 -7.24
CA ARG A 36 -2.22 -9.26 -7.27
C ARG A 36 -3.07 -10.04 -6.27
N GLY A 37 -3.91 -9.31 -5.54
CA GLY A 37 -4.77 -9.87 -4.51
C GLY A 37 -4.11 -10.01 -3.14
N THR A 38 -2.80 -9.75 -3.02
CA THR A 38 -2.12 -9.75 -1.71
C THR A 38 -2.78 -8.72 -0.79
N LEU A 39 -3.24 -9.18 0.38
CA LEU A 39 -3.83 -8.34 1.41
C LEU A 39 -2.73 -7.82 2.35
N ILE A 40 -2.74 -6.52 2.58
CA ILE A 40 -1.84 -5.81 3.47
C ILE A 40 -2.71 -5.13 4.53
N LYS A 41 -2.42 -5.40 5.80
CA LYS A 41 -3.18 -4.86 6.94
C LYS A 41 -2.32 -3.89 7.72
N ASN A 42 -2.95 -2.98 8.46
CA ASN A 42 -2.26 -2.01 9.31
C ASN A 42 -1.27 -1.15 8.52
N ILE A 43 -1.71 -0.59 7.38
CA ILE A 43 -0.88 0.37 6.65
C ILE A 43 -0.64 1.62 7.48
N ARG A 44 0.43 2.36 7.15
CA ARG A 44 0.71 3.68 7.70
C ARG A 44 0.79 4.70 6.60
N LEU A 45 0.19 5.87 6.84
CA LEU A 45 0.34 7.00 5.93
C LEU A 45 1.75 7.56 6.03
N THR A 46 2.23 8.12 4.92
CA THR A 46 3.53 8.79 4.88
C THR A 46 3.33 10.30 4.76
N HIS A 47 4.43 11.04 4.62
CA HIS A 47 4.38 12.47 4.29
C HIS A 47 4.07 12.75 2.80
N ARG A 48 3.64 11.73 2.03
CA ARG A 48 3.32 11.83 0.61
C ARG A 48 1.93 11.28 0.32
N GLU A 49 1.18 11.97 -0.54
CA GLU A 49 -0.18 11.57 -0.94
C GLU A 49 -0.23 10.28 -1.75
N ASP A 50 0.87 9.95 -2.44
CA ASP A 50 0.95 8.83 -3.38
C ASP A 50 1.57 7.57 -2.77
N GLU A 51 1.92 7.57 -1.48
CA GLU A 51 2.71 6.51 -0.84
C GLU A 51 2.20 6.13 0.56
N ILE A 52 2.23 4.83 0.84
CA ILE A 52 2.00 4.27 2.18
C ILE A 52 3.18 3.40 2.60
N GLU A 53 3.42 3.29 3.90
CA GLU A 53 4.33 2.31 4.48
C GLU A 53 3.53 1.10 4.96
N CYS A 54 4.07 -0.10 4.74
CA CYS A 54 3.43 -1.33 5.17
C CYS A 54 4.42 -2.48 5.40
N ASN A 55 3.90 -3.58 5.91
CA ASN A 55 4.62 -4.84 6.02
C ASN A 55 3.88 -5.89 5.19
N ALA A 56 4.63 -6.68 4.42
CA ALA A 56 4.08 -7.76 3.61
C ALA A 56 4.96 -9.01 3.72
N ASP A 57 4.36 -10.14 4.07
CA ASP A 57 5.07 -11.40 4.30
C ASP A 57 6.23 -11.21 5.31
N LYS A 58 7.49 -11.40 4.89
CA LYS A 58 8.70 -11.20 5.70
C LYS A 58 9.40 -9.86 5.45
N ILE A 59 8.82 -8.99 4.62
CA ILE A 59 9.40 -7.68 4.28
C ILE A 59 8.75 -6.62 5.18
N LYS A 60 9.60 -5.94 5.95
CA LYS A 60 9.19 -4.84 6.83
C LYS A 60 9.54 -3.49 6.21
N GLY A 61 8.74 -2.47 6.50
CA GLY A 61 8.99 -1.08 6.07
C GLY A 61 8.96 -0.91 4.56
N LEU A 62 8.05 -1.63 3.88
CA LEU A 62 7.88 -1.50 2.43
C LEU A 62 7.03 -0.27 2.13
N VAL A 63 7.57 0.63 1.31
CA VAL A 63 6.81 1.76 0.77
C VAL A 63 6.19 1.37 -0.57
N LEU A 64 4.88 1.54 -0.69
CA LEU A 64 4.10 1.23 -1.89
C LEU A 64 3.34 2.45 -2.39
N LYS A 65 3.24 2.58 -3.71
CA LYS A 65 2.40 3.60 -4.35
C LYS A 65 0.92 3.25 -4.21
N THR A 66 0.11 4.20 -3.79
CA THR A 66 -1.32 4.00 -3.53
C THR A 66 -2.15 3.75 -4.78
N CYS A 67 -1.68 4.22 -5.94
CA CYS A 67 -2.30 3.94 -7.25
C CYS A 67 -2.30 2.46 -7.65
N PHE A 68 -1.60 1.59 -6.92
CA PHE A 68 -1.62 0.13 -7.10
C PHE A 68 -2.34 -0.62 -5.98
N LEU A 69 -2.99 0.13 -5.08
CA LEU A 69 -3.65 -0.40 -3.89
C LEU A 69 -5.14 -0.10 -3.98
N LYS A 70 -5.94 -1.00 -3.40
CA LYS A 70 -7.37 -0.81 -3.20
C LYS A 70 -7.68 -0.94 -1.71
N LYS A 71 -8.38 0.03 -1.13
CA LYS A 71 -8.87 -0.06 0.25
C LYS A 71 -9.82 -1.24 0.39
N ILE A 72 -9.63 -2.00 1.47
CA ILE A 72 -10.48 -3.10 1.89
C ILE A 72 -11.17 -2.65 3.19
N GLY A 73 -12.50 -2.72 3.19
CA GLY A 73 -13.33 -2.45 4.36
C GLY A 73 -13.28 -3.56 5.39
#